data_AF-A0A538DDT6-F1
#
_entry.id   AF-A0A538DDT6-F1
#
_cell.length_a   1.000
_cell.length_b   1.000
_cell.length_c   1.000
_cell.angle_alpha   90.00
_cell.angle_beta   90.00
_cell.angle_gamma   90.00
#
_symmetry.space_group_name_H-M   'P 1'
#
loop_
_entity.id
_entity.type
_entity.pdbx_description
1 polymer ?
#
loop_
_entity_poly.entity_id
_entity_poly.type
_entity_poly.pdbx_seq_one_letter_code
_entity_poly.pdbx_strand_id
1 'polypeptide(L)'
;MIAAPAHAGRVSLMPGVSYERQVQFTPRGPVVVHIMRAPRPGGLYALRPLLSNDALLGRETVTSMQRRASASANVAGVNGDFWTWDEGIPTGMLMQSGVLETPPHPKRSSLGITDD
;
A
#
# COMPACT_ATOMS: atom_id res chain seq x y z
N MET A 1 6.70 25.44 -21.43
CA MET A 1 6.02 24.20 -21.90
C MET A 1 6.48 23.08 -20.99
N ILE A 2 5.60 22.42 -20.22
CA ILE A 2 5.98 21.28 -19.36
C ILE A 2 5.83 20.02 -20.22
N ALA A 3 6.89 19.23 -20.34
CA ALA A 3 6.87 18.00 -21.14
C ALA A 3 5.89 16.98 -20.55
N ALA A 4 5.19 16.24 -21.43
CA ALA A 4 4.26 15.19 -21.03
C ALA A 4 5.00 14.06 -20.28
N PRO A 5 4.34 13.36 -19.34
CA PRO A 5 4.97 12.30 -18.57
C PRO A 5 5.44 11.15 -19.47
N ALA A 6 6.71 10.78 -19.34
CA ALA A 6 7.27 9.61 -20.03
C ALA A 6 6.78 8.35 -19.31
N HIS A 7 6.10 7.46 -20.04
CA HIS A 7 5.58 6.20 -19.54
C HIS A 7 6.57 5.07 -19.87
N ALA A 8 7.10 4.39 -18.85
CA ALA A 8 7.56 3.02 -19.04
C ALA A 8 6.33 2.12 -19.22
N GLY A 9 6.38 1.15 -20.13
CA GLY A 9 5.22 0.30 -20.47
C GLY A 9 4.54 -0.29 -19.23
N ARG A 10 3.20 -0.31 -19.23
CA ARG A 10 2.40 -0.91 -18.15
C ARG A 10 2.67 -2.41 -18.08
N VAL A 11 3.03 -2.91 -16.90
CA VAL A 11 3.27 -4.32 -16.62
C VAL A 11 2.02 -4.93 -16.00
N SER A 12 1.50 -6.01 -16.58
CA SER A 12 0.41 -6.79 -15.97
C SER A 12 0.96 -7.61 -14.82
N LEU A 13 0.34 -7.51 -13.64
CA LEU A 13 0.75 -8.28 -12.45
C LEU A 13 -0.13 -9.53 -12.27
N MET A 14 -1.43 -9.37 -12.48
CA MET A 14 -2.44 -10.43 -12.53
C MET A 14 -3.67 -9.89 -13.30
N PRO A 15 -4.68 -10.71 -13.65
CA PRO A 15 -5.86 -10.21 -14.36
C PRO A 15 -6.48 -8.98 -13.69
N GLY A 16 -6.58 -7.87 -14.43
CA GLY A 16 -7.12 -6.60 -13.95
C GLY A 16 -6.17 -5.74 -13.10
N VAL A 17 -5.03 -6.27 -12.66
CA VAL A 17 -4.06 -5.54 -11.83
C VAL A 17 -2.77 -5.27 -12.60
N SER A 18 -2.32 -4.02 -12.56
CA SER A 18 -1.15 -3.58 -13.32
C SER A 18 -0.26 -2.64 -12.52
N TYR A 19 1.02 -2.65 -12.87
CA TYR A 19 2.04 -1.73 -12.38
C TYR A 19 2.53 -0.82 -13.50
N GLU A 20 2.80 0.43 -13.16
CA GLU A 20 3.32 1.41 -14.07
C GLU A 20 4.30 2.36 -13.36
N ARG A 21 5.39 2.72 -14.04
CA ARG A 21 6.33 3.73 -13.57
C ARG A 21 6.24 4.95 -14.47
N GLN A 22 5.80 6.06 -13.90
CA GLN A 22 5.65 7.33 -14.60
C GLN A 22 6.71 8.33 -14.11
N VAL A 23 7.21 9.16 -15.02
CA VAL A 23 7.99 10.35 -14.67
C VAL A 23 7.10 11.57 -14.87
N GLN A 24 6.84 12.33 -13.81
CA GLN A 24 6.10 13.59 -13.86
C GLN A 24 7.08 14.76 -13.77
N PHE A 25 7.02 15.66 -14.75
CA PHE A 25 7.81 16.89 -14.72
C PHE A 25 7.07 17.96 -13.91
N THR A 26 7.67 18.39 -12.80
CA THR A 26 7.15 19.48 -11.95
C THR A 26 8.07 20.70 -12.02
N PRO A 27 7.60 21.91 -11.63
CA PRO A 27 8.48 23.08 -11.54
C PRO A 27 9.69 22.91 -10.61
N ARG A 28 9.67 21.93 -9.69
CA ARG A 28 10.76 21.63 -8.74
C ARG A 28 11.64 20.47 -9.20
N GLY A 29 11.47 19.99 -10.43
CA GLY A 29 12.20 18.86 -11.00
C GLY A 29 11.32 17.65 -11.31
N PRO A 30 11.88 16.63 -11.97
CA PRO A 30 11.18 15.39 -12.29
C PRO A 30 10.92 14.56 -11.02
N VAL A 31 9.72 13.99 -10.91
CA VAL A 31 9.30 13.08 -9.84
C VAL A 31 8.94 11.73 -10.46
N VAL A 32 9.45 10.65 -9.88
CA VAL A 32 9.09 9.28 -10.27
C VAL A 32 7.90 8.81 -9.43
N VAL A 33 6.85 8.33 -10.10
CA VAL A 33 5.65 7.79 -9.47
C VAL A 33 5.49 6.33 -9.83
N HIS A 34 5.32 5.49 -8.82
CA HIS A 34 5.00 4.08 -8.94
C HIS A 34 3.49 3.91 -8.74
N ILE A 35 2.80 3.39 -9.74
CA ILE A 35 1.34 3.29 -9.74
C ILE A 35 0.94 1.84 -9.89
N MET A 36 0.17 1.35 -8.91
CA MET A 36 -0.60 0.12 -9.06
C MET A 36 -2.05 0.47 -9.34
N ARG A 37 -2.62 -0.13 -10.38
CA ARG A 37 -4.04 0.00 -10.73
C ARG A 37 -4.69 -1.37 -10.63
N ALA A 38 -5.78 -1.43 -9.87
CA ALA A 38 -6.61 -2.61 -9.66
C ALA A 38 -8.09 -2.19 -9.72
N PRO A 39 -9.02 -3.12 -9.96
CA PRO A 39 -10.45 -2.85 -9.77
C PRO A 39 -10.78 -2.53 -8.30
N ARG A 40 -12.07 -2.41 -7.95
CA ARG A 40 -12.47 -2.44 -6.53
C ARG A 40 -12.16 -3.84 -5.97
N PRO A 41 -11.55 -3.97 -4.77
CA PRO A 41 -11.30 -5.28 -4.14
C PRO A 41 -12.57 -6.11 -4.02
N GLY A 42 -12.45 -7.44 -4.17
CA GLY A 42 -13.57 -8.37 -4.16
C GLY A 42 -13.35 -9.59 -5.05
N GLY A 43 -14.13 -10.65 -4.81
CA GLY A 43 -14.05 -11.89 -5.59
C GLY A 43 -12.72 -12.63 -5.39
N LEU A 44 -11.94 -12.82 -6.47
CA LEU A 44 -10.72 -13.62 -6.47
C LEU A 44 -9.47 -12.89 -5.93
N TYR A 45 -9.59 -11.62 -5.55
CA TYR A 45 -8.50 -10.90 -4.91
C TYR A 45 -9.02 -9.98 -3.81
N ALA A 46 -8.15 -9.76 -2.82
CA ALA A 46 -8.41 -8.85 -1.72
C ALA A 46 -7.26 -7.84 -1.60
N LEU A 47 -7.57 -6.67 -1.08
CA LEU A 47 -6.58 -5.74 -0.55
C LEU A 47 -6.68 -5.79 0.97
N ARG A 48 -5.58 -6.14 1.65
CA ARG A 48 -5.57 -6.31 3.11
C ARG A 48 -4.46 -5.45 3.71
N PRO A 49 -4.72 -4.71 4.81
CA PRO A 49 -3.63 -4.19 5.63
C PRO A 49 -2.91 -5.37 6.30
N LEU A 50 -1.59 -5.27 6.43
CA LEU A 50 -0.73 -6.26 7.08
C LEU A 50 0.09 -5.59 8.19
N LEU A 51 0.34 -6.34 9.27
CA LEU A 51 1.21 -5.92 10.36
C LEU A 51 2.66 -6.34 10.09
N SER A 52 3.60 -5.50 10.52
CA SER A 52 5.01 -5.87 10.57
C SER A 52 5.21 -7.05 11.51
N ASN A 53 5.98 -8.06 11.11
CA ASN A 53 6.25 -9.24 11.93
C ASN A 53 4.98 -9.97 12.45
N ASP A 54 3.82 -9.76 11.81
CA ASP A 54 2.50 -10.21 12.29
C ASP A 54 2.16 -9.75 13.72
N ALA A 55 2.70 -8.60 14.13
CA ALA A 55 2.51 -8.02 15.45
C ALA A 55 2.37 -6.49 15.39
N LEU A 56 1.69 -5.92 16.38
CA LEU A 56 1.57 -4.45 16.52
C LEU A 56 2.89 -3.76 16.86
N LEU A 57 3.79 -4.47 17.54
CA LEU A 57 5.09 -3.98 17.94
C LEU A 57 6.15 -4.36 16.89
N GLY A 58 7.05 -3.42 16.64
CA GLY A 58 8.20 -3.62 15.77
C GLY A 58 8.00 -3.00 14.40
N ARG A 59 9.01 -3.20 13.56
CA ARG A 59 9.09 -2.61 12.22
C ARG A 59 9.56 -3.68 11.25
N GLU A 60 9.12 -3.55 10.02
CA GLU A 60 9.53 -4.45 8.94
C GLU A 60 9.55 -3.68 7.62
N THR A 61 10.48 -4.03 6.73
CA THR A 61 10.50 -3.45 5.39
C THR A 61 9.35 -4.02 4.56
N VAL A 62 8.77 -3.20 3.67
CA VAL A 62 7.70 -3.63 2.75
C VAL A 62 8.14 -4.85 1.93
N THR A 63 9.40 -4.93 1.51
CA THR A 63 9.94 -6.08 0.77
C THR A 63 9.95 -7.35 1.62
N SER A 64 10.31 -7.28 2.90
CA SER A 64 10.27 -8.43 3.80
C SER A 64 8.82 -8.89 4.05
N MET A 65 7.92 -7.95 4.33
CA MET A 65 6.49 -8.26 4.51
C MET A 65 5.90 -8.94 3.27
N GLN A 66 6.20 -8.43 2.07
CA GLN A 66 5.76 -9.02 0.82
C GLN A 66 6.31 -10.44 0.62
N ARG A 67 7.60 -10.68 0.93
CA ARG A 67 8.19 -12.04 0.84
C ARG A 67 7.51 -13.02 1.79
N ARG A 68 7.22 -12.58 3.02
CA ARG A 68 6.51 -13.38 4.02
C ARG A 68 5.07 -13.69 3.56
N ALA A 69 4.35 -12.69 3.06
CA ALA A 69 3.00 -12.83 2.53
C ALA A 69 2.93 -13.66 1.23
N SER A 70 4.00 -13.70 0.43
CA SER A 70 4.06 -14.51 -0.80
C SER A 70 3.97 -16.01 -0.55
N ALA A 71 4.18 -16.49 0.68
CA ALA A 71 3.94 -17.89 1.04
C ALA A 71 2.45 -18.29 0.99
N SER A 72 1.54 -17.32 1.10
CA SER A 72 0.09 -17.56 1.05
C SER A 72 -0.55 -16.94 -0.19
N ALA A 73 -0.57 -15.61 -0.29
CA ALA A 73 -1.12 -14.88 -1.42
C ALA A 73 -0.63 -13.43 -1.39
N ASN A 74 0.32 -13.10 -2.26
CA ASN A 74 0.76 -11.72 -2.45
C ASN A 74 1.25 -11.51 -3.89
N VAL A 75 0.75 -10.46 -4.53
CA VAL A 75 1.15 -10.02 -5.87
C VAL A 75 1.93 -8.70 -5.81
N ALA A 76 1.50 -7.77 -4.94
CA ALA A 76 2.19 -6.52 -4.70
C ALA A 76 1.65 -5.81 -3.44
N GLY A 77 2.43 -4.87 -2.89
CA GLY A 77 2.08 -4.05 -1.74
C GLY A 77 2.89 -2.76 -1.64
N VAL A 78 2.40 -1.83 -0.81
CA VAL A 78 3.05 -0.55 -0.47
C VAL A 78 3.16 -0.41 1.04
N ASN A 79 3.96 0.53 1.52
CA ASN A 79 3.90 0.93 2.92
C ASN A 79 2.52 1.54 3.24
N GLY A 80 2.06 1.30 4.47
CA GLY A 80 0.79 1.82 4.97
C GLY A 80 0.97 3.09 5.81
N ASP A 81 0.41 3.06 7.01
CA ASP A 81 0.28 4.17 7.93
C ASP A 81 1.63 4.69 8.48
N PHE A 82 1.58 5.89 9.09
CA PHE A 82 2.62 6.36 9.99
C PHE A 82 2.66 5.50 11.25
N TRP A 83 3.86 5.38 11.83
CA TRP A 83 4.13 4.57 13.00
C TRP A 83 5.05 5.32 13.99
N THR A 84 5.01 4.94 15.27
CA THR A 84 5.86 5.52 16.32
C THR A 84 7.31 5.09 16.14
N TRP A 85 8.27 6.02 16.16
CA TRP A 85 9.66 5.69 15.85
C TRP A 85 10.29 4.62 16.74
N ASP A 86 9.97 4.65 18.04
CA ASP A 86 10.59 3.78 19.04
C ASP A 86 10.01 2.36 19.02
N GLU A 87 8.68 2.24 18.94
CA GLU A 87 7.97 0.96 19.11
C GLU A 87 7.44 0.37 17.80
N GLY A 88 7.30 1.18 16.74
CA GLY A 88 6.73 0.76 15.47
C GLY A 88 5.19 0.65 15.41
N ILE A 89 4.49 1.14 16.43
CA ILE A 89 3.02 1.05 16.52
C ILE A 89 2.36 2.00 15.49
N PRO A 90 1.37 1.54 14.70
CA PRO A 90 0.56 2.40 13.83
C PRO A 90 -0.12 3.55 14.61
N THR A 91 -0.16 4.74 14.01
CA THR A 91 -0.63 5.97 14.69
C THR A 91 -2.02 6.42 14.27
N GLY A 92 -2.57 5.84 13.21
CA GLY A 92 -3.94 5.97 12.74
C GLY A 92 -4.72 4.67 12.94
N MET A 93 -5.88 4.60 12.32
CA MET A 93 -6.76 3.43 12.46
C MET A 93 -6.17 2.22 11.74
N LEU A 94 -6.02 1.11 12.47
CA LEU A 94 -5.81 -0.21 11.90
C LEU A 94 -6.98 -1.10 12.32
N MET A 95 -7.66 -1.66 11.34
CA MET A 95 -8.68 -2.67 11.54
C MET A 95 -8.37 -3.87 10.64
N GLN A 96 -8.41 -5.07 11.22
CA GLN A 96 -8.18 -6.33 10.53
C GLN A 96 -9.28 -7.31 10.92
N SER A 97 -9.97 -7.89 9.94
CA SER A 97 -11.01 -8.90 10.17
C SER A 97 -12.11 -8.45 11.16
N GLY A 98 -12.48 -7.16 11.13
CA GLY A 98 -13.47 -6.57 12.04
C GLY A 98 -12.94 -6.23 13.44
N VAL A 99 -11.68 -6.54 13.75
CA VAL A 99 -11.02 -6.18 15.01
C VAL A 99 -10.31 -4.84 14.83
N LEU A 100 -10.63 -3.88 15.71
CA LEU A 100 -9.93 -2.60 15.79
C LEU A 100 -8.64 -2.79 16.59
N GLU A 101 -7.50 -2.82 15.90
CA GLU A 101 -6.17 -3.00 16.49
C GLU A 101 -5.62 -1.68 17.03
N THR A 102 -5.78 -0.59 16.29
CA THR A 102 -5.43 0.78 16.74
C THR A 102 -6.56 1.76 16.43
N PRO A 103 -6.91 2.68 17.34
CA PRO A 103 -8.01 3.61 17.14
C PRO A 103 -7.69 4.69 16.10
N PRO A 104 -8.71 5.29 15.46
CA PRO A 104 -8.49 6.39 14.53
C PRO A 104 -7.90 7.63 15.21
N HIS A 105 -7.00 8.30 14.50
CA HIS A 105 -6.52 9.62 14.92
C HIS A 105 -7.54 10.71 14.54
N PRO A 106 -8.02 11.56 15.47
CA PRO A 106 -9.18 12.42 15.26
C PRO A 106 -9.01 13.50 14.18
N LYS A 107 -7.76 13.79 13.78
CA LYS A 107 -7.42 14.79 12.74
C LYS A 107 -6.85 14.18 11.47
N ARG A 108 -6.98 12.85 11.26
CA ARG A 108 -6.43 12.16 10.08
C ARG A 108 -7.50 11.32 9.40
N SER A 109 -7.46 11.30 8.08
CA SER A 109 -8.29 10.41 7.27
C SER A 109 -7.84 8.96 7.43
N SER A 110 -8.79 8.03 7.27
CA SER A 110 -8.54 6.59 7.19
C SER A 110 -9.13 6.04 5.88
N LEU A 111 -8.53 4.98 5.35
CA LEU A 111 -9.05 4.26 4.19
C LEU A 111 -9.73 2.98 4.66
N GLY A 112 -11.05 2.89 4.46
CA GLY A 112 -11.80 1.64 4.65
C GLY A 112 -11.65 0.74 3.43
N ILE A 113 -11.37 -0.54 3.66
CA ILE A 113 -11.29 -1.56 2.61
C ILE A 113 -12.23 -2.68 3.02
N THR A 114 -13.22 -2.96 2.18
CA THR A 114 -14.18 -4.05 2.36
C THR A 114 -14.29 -4.84 1.06
N ASP A 115 -14.82 -6.05 1.16
CA ASP A 115 -14.95 -6.98 0.03
C ASP A 115 -16.33 -6.84 -0.69
N ASP A 116 -17.17 -5.88 -0.27
CA ASP A 116 -18.54 -5.61 -0.74
C ASP A 116 -18.84 -4.13 -1.12
#